data_AF-A0A6B3QR59-F1
#
_entry.id   AF-A0A6B3QR59-F1
#
_cell.length_a   1.000
_cell.length_b   1.000
_cell.length_c   1.000
_cell.angle_alpha   90.00
_cell.angle_beta   90.00
_cell.angle_gamma   90.00
#
_symmetry.space_group_name_H-M   'P 1'
#
loop_
_entity.id
_entity.type
_entity.pdbx_description
1 polymer ?
#
loop_
_entity_poly.entity_id
_entity_poly.type
_entity_poly.pdbx_seq_one_letter_code
_entity_poly.pdbx_strand_id
1 'polypeptide(L)'
;MGHGGNVIDELTTDHREVEELFGRIEALPPGHKDRKLYADQATIELIRHSVAEEAYLYPAVREHVAGGGAMADKELEDHAQAEQIMKDLESRGADDAEFDRLIGMLMSEIREHVADEEGNLFPRLREACPARALDELGDKVRQAKKTAPTRPHPSAPDKPPMNKLLAPGAGMVDRARDALSGRGRPG
;
A
#
# COMPACT_ATOMS: atom_id res chain seq x y z
N MET A 1 -10.32 0.49 -3.67
CA MET A 1 -11.16 0.06 -4.83
C MET A 1 -10.61 0.75 -6.09
N GLY A 2 -11.39 1.12 -7.10
CA GLY A 2 -10.96 2.08 -8.13
C GLY A 2 -11.80 3.34 -7.99
N HIS A 3 -11.18 4.50 -7.83
CA HIS A 3 -11.85 5.72 -7.38
C HIS A 3 -12.12 6.72 -8.53
N GLY A 4 -11.38 6.60 -9.63
CA GLY A 4 -11.49 7.48 -10.79
C GLY A 4 -10.55 8.67 -10.69
N GLY A 5 -10.46 9.50 -11.74
CA GLY A 5 -9.46 10.57 -11.82
C GLY A 5 -8.07 10.08 -12.23
N ASN A 6 -7.09 10.97 -12.12
CA ASN A 6 -5.71 10.67 -12.46
C ASN A 6 -5.01 9.88 -11.34
N VAL A 7 -3.77 9.46 -11.56
CA VAL A 7 -3.00 8.66 -10.59
C VAL A 7 -2.88 9.30 -9.21
N ILE A 8 -2.74 10.62 -9.12
CA ILE A 8 -2.62 11.32 -7.84
C ILE A 8 -3.95 11.26 -7.08
N ASP A 9 -5.07 11.50 -7.77
CA ASP A 9 -6.39 11.44 -7.14
C ASP A 9 -6.71 10.03 -6.63
N GLU A 10 -6.35 9.01 -7.41
CA GLU A 10 -6.54 7.60 -7.07
C GLU A 10 -5.75 7.21 -5.81
N LEU A 11 -4.46 7.53 -5.76
CA LEU A 11 -3.58 7.15 -4.64
C LEU A 11 -3.86 7.99 -3.38
N THR A 12 -4.16 9.29 -3.53
CA THR A 12 -4.63 10.12 -2.42
C THR A 12 -5.92 9.57 -1.80
N THR A 13 -6.79 8.94 -2.62
CA THR A 13 -7.99 8.29 -2.09
C THR A 13 -7.64 7.03 -1.32
N ASP A 14 -6.69 6.21 -1.80
CA ASP A 14 -6.20 5.05 -1.06
C ASP A 14 -5.63 5.46 0.31
N HIS A 15 -4.84 6.53 0.38
CA HIS A 15 -4.29 7.06 1.63
C HIS A 15 -5.39 7.37 2.66
N ARG A 16 -6.48 8.00 2.21
CA ARG A 16 -7.63 8.31 3.07
C ARG A 16 -8.34 7.06 3.56
N GLU A 17 -8.52 6.05 2.70
CA GLU A 17 -9.13 4.78 3.08
C GLU A 17 -8.29 4.05 4.15
N VAL A 18 -6.96 4.07 4.02
CA VAL A 18 -6.05 3.50 5.01
C VAL A 18 -6.08 4.28 6.33
N GLU A 19 -6.04 5.61 6.29
CA GLU A 19 -6.12 6.45 7.49
C GLU A 19 -7.45 6.25 8.23
N GLU A 20 -8.57 6.07 7.51
CA GLU A 20 -9.86 5.71 8.14
C GLU A 20 -9.79 4.37 8.88
N LEU A 21 -9.10 3.37 8.33
CA LEU A 21 -8.89 2.08 9.00
C LEU A 21 -8.01 2.24 10.24
N PHE A 22 -6.96 3.05 10.17
CA PHE A 22 -6.11 3.37 11.32
C PHE A 22 -6.89 4.07 12.43
N GLY A 23 -7.69 5.07 12.10
CA GLY A 23 -8.55 5.76 13.07
C GLY A 23 -9.53 4.79 13.77
N ARG A 24 -10.04 3.77 13.07
CA ARG A 24 -10.87 2.73 13.70
C ARG A 24 -10.10 1.84 14.66
N ILE A 25 -8.82 1.55 14.39
CA ILE A 25 -7.95 0.79 15.31
C ILE A 25 -7.66 1.63 16.56
N GLU A 26 -7.32 2.91 16.38
CA GLU A 26 -7.00 3.85 17.47
C GLU A 26 -8.21 4.11 18.38
N ALA A 27 -9.42 4.09 17.83
CA ALA A 27 -10.66 4.25 18.59
C ALA A 27 -11.03 3.03 19.47
N LEU A 28 -10.36 1.88 19.30
CA LEU A 28 -10.62 0.66 20.04
C LEU A 28 -9.56 0.41 21.12
N PRO A 29 -9.95 -0.13 22.29
CA PRO A 29 -9.00 -0.45 23.35
C PRO A 29 -8.06 -1.60 22.92
N PRO A 30 -6.80 -1.64 23.43
CA PRO A 30 -5.91 -2.79 23.28
C PRO A 30 -6.60 -4.12 23.57
N GLY A 31 -6.29 -5.17 22.80
CA GLY A 31 -6.95 -6.48 22.94
C GLY A 31 -8.32 -6.62 22.26
N HIS A 32 -8.93 -5.53 21.78
CA HIS A 32 -10.22 -5.63 21.09
C HIS A 32 -10.07 -6.37 19.75
N LYS A 33 -10.83 -7.45 19.55
CA LYS A 33 -10.75 -8.34 18.37
C LYS A 33 -10.81 -7.60 17.03
N ASP A 34 -11.60 -6.52 16.95
CA ASP A 34 -11.78 -5.77 15.70
C ASP A 34 -10.53 -4.95 15.31
N ARG A 35 -9.58 -4.72 16.23
CA ARG A 35 -8.28 -4.12 15.89
C ARG A 35 -7.54 -4.99 14.89
N LYS A 36 -7.54 -6.32 15.06
CA LYS A 36 -6.91 -7.25 14.11
C LYS A 36 -7.68 -7.29 12.79
N LEU A 37 -9.01 -7.22 12.83
CA LEU A 37 -9.84 -7.13 11.63
C LEU A 37 -9.46 -5.90 10.78
N TYR A 38 -9.40 -4.71 11.39
CA TYR A 38 -9.04 -3.48 10.68
C TYR A 38 -7.57 -3.45 10.25
N ALA A 39 -6.65 -3.99 11.06
CA ALA A 39 -5.24 -4.11 10.67
C ALA A 39 -5.06 -5.04 9.46
N ASP A 40 -5.81 -6.15 9.40
CA ASP A 40 -5.81 -7.04 8.23
C ASP A 40 -6.41 -6.35 6.99
N GLN A 41 -7.47 -5.54 7.14
CA GLN A 41 -8.01 -4.74 6.04
C GLN A 41 -6.99 -3.70 5.55
N ALA A 42 -6.33 -2.99 6.48
CA ALA A 42 -5.31 -2.01 6.14
C ALA A 42 -4.14 -2.68 5.41
N THR A 43 -3.70 -3.86 5.86
CA THR A 43 -2.65 -4.64 5.18
C THR A 43 -3.03 -4.98 3.73
N ILE A 44 -4.29 -5.38 3.49
CA ILE A 44 -4.75 -5.72 2.14
C ILE A 44 -4.71 -4.50 1.23
N GLU A 45 -5.17 -3.33 1.70
CA GLU A 45 -5.17 -2.12 0.88
C GLU A 45 -3.76 -1.57 0.68
N LEU A 46 -2.90 -1.56 1.71
CA LEU A 46 -1.49 -1.16 1.62
C LEU A 46 -0.71 -2.00 0.61
N ILE A 47 -0.87 -3.32 0.61
CA ILE A 47 -0.18 -4.19 -0.38
C ILE A 47 -0.66 -3.94 -1.80
N ARG A 48 -1.95 -3.65 -2.00
CA ARG A 48 -2.46 -3.34 -3.35
C ARG A 48 -1.95 -1.99 -3.84
N HIS A 49 -1.89 -1.03 -2.92
CA HIS A 49 -1.42 0.32 -3.16
C HIS A 49 0.07 0.31 -3.53
N SER A 50 0.93 -0.27 -2.68
CA SER A 50 2.37 -0.32 -2.92
C SER A 50 2.74 -1.00 -4.24
N VAL A 51 2.13 -2.16 -4.54
CA VAL A 51 2.36 -2.87 -5.81
C VAL A 51 2.02 -2.01 -7.03
N ALA A 52 1.00 -1.17 -6.94
CA ALA A 52 0.60 -0.31 -8.03
C ALA A 52 1.60 0.85 -8.23
N GLU A 53 2.10 1.41 -7.15
CA GLU A 53 3.07 2.50 -7.17
C GLU A 53 4.43 2.03 -7.71
N GLU A 54 4.93 0.91 -7.20
CA GLU A 54 6.19 0.32 -7.62
C GLU A 54 6.18 -0.10 -9.10
N ALA A 55 5.03 -0.56 -9.59
CA ALA A 55 4.89 -1.00 -10.98
C ALA A 55 4.72 0.16 -11.97
N TYR A 56 4.17 1.31 -11.52
CA TYR A 56 3.73 2.39 -12.41
C TYR A 56 4.07 3.81 -11.94
N LEU A 57 3.77 4.18 -10.68
CA LEU A 57 4.04 5.54 -10.17
C LEU A 57 5.54 5.83 -10.15
N TYR A 58 6.34 5.03 -9.45
CA TYR A 58 7.77 5.28 -9.28
C TYR A 58 8.55 5.27 -10.60
N PRO A 59 8.27 4.37 -11.56
CA PRO A 59 8.82 4.52 -12.91
C PRO A 59 8.51 5.87 -13.57
N ALA A 60 7.28 6.37 -13.44
CA ALA A 60 6.90 7.68 -13.98
C ALA A 60 7.57 8.85 -13.24
N VAL A 61 7.75 8.74 -11.92
CA VAL A 61 8.50 9.71 -11.12
C VAL A 61 9.95 9.78 -11.60
N ARG A 62 10.60 8.63 -11.82
CA ARG A 62 11.97 8.59 -12.37
C ARG A 62 12.08 9.19 -13.77
N GLU A 63 11.05 9.00 -14.59
CA GLU A 63 11.03 9.49 -15.98
C GLU A 63 10.80 11.01 -16.06
N HIS A 64 9.85 11.52 -15.28
CA HIS A 64 9.36 12.90 -15.45
C HIS A 64 9.95 13.88 -14.44
N VAL A 65 10.24 13.46 -13.22
CA VAL A 65 10.63 14.38 -12.15
C VAL A 65 12.16 14.53 -12.08
N ALA A 66 12.65 15.76 -12.09
CA ALA A 66 14.07 16.04 -11.87
C ALA A 66 14.49 15.54 -10.47
N GLY A 67 15.49 14.64 -10.41
CA GLY A 67 15.88 13.97 -9.18
C GLY A 67 14.94 12.84 -8.75
N GLY A 68 13.96 12.47 -9.58
CA GLY A 68 12.97 11.42 -9.31
C GLY A 68 13.56 10.04 -9.04
N GLY A 69 14.78 9.78 -9.51
CA GLY A 69 15.56 8.58 -9.15
C GLY A 69 15.66 8.38 -7.64
N ALA A 70 16.20 9.38 -6.93
CA ALA A 70 16.42 9.29 -5.49
C ALA A 70 15.11 9.29 -4.70
N MET A 71 14.10 10.03 -5.16
CA MET A 71 12.75 10.00 -4.55
C MET A 71 12.15 8.60 -4.64
N ALA A 72 12.13 8.01 -5.84
CA ALA A 72 11.62 6.66 -6.03
C ALA A 72 12.45 5.57 -5.32
N ASP A 73 13.76 5.76 -5.14
CA ASP A 73 14.57 4.82 -4.35
C ASP A 73 14.23 4.89 -2.86
N LYS A 74 14.00 6.09 -2.32
CA LYS A 74 13.54 6.29 -0.93
C LYS A 74 12.18 5.61 -0.69
N GLU A 75 11.18 5.89 -1.52
CA GLU A 75 9.83 5.31 -1.31
C GLU A 75 9.83 3.77 -1.39
N LEU A 76 10.68 3.18 -2.25
CA LEU A 76 10.87 1.73 -2.30
C LEU A 76 11.48 1.16 -1.00
N GLU A 77 12.38 1.90 -0.35
CA GLU A 77 12.95 1.50 0.95
C GLU A 77 11.91 1.62 2.08
N ASP A 78 11.07 2.65 2.04
CA ASP A 78 9.96 2.85 2.99
C ASP A 78 8.91 1.74 2.84
N HIS A 79 8.56 1.35 1.61
CA HIS A 79 7.67 0.21 1.32
C HIS A 79 8.21 -1.12 1.85
N ALA A 80 9.49 -1.42 1.61
CA ALA A 80 10.09 -2.67 2.08
C ALA A 80 10.05 -2.77 3.62
N GLN A 81 10.25 -1.65 4.32
CA GLN A 81 10.13 -1.59 5.78
C GLN A 81 8.69 -1.82 6.24
N ALA A 82 7.72 -1.11 5.64
CA ALA A 82 6.30 -1.28 5.95
C ALA A 82 5.81 -2.72 5.68
N GLU A 83 6.27 -3.33 4.58
CA GLU A 83 5.92 -4.70 4.23
C GLU A 83 6.47 -5.73 5.22
N GLN A 84 7.68 -5.52 5.74
CA GLN A 84 8.23 -6.35 6.80
C GLN A 84 7.41 -6.23 8.10
N ILE A 85 6.98 -5.02 8.47
CA ILE A 85 6.12 -4.81 9.64
C ILE A 85 4.76 -5.52 9.45
N MET A 86 4.15 -5.38 8.27
CA MET A 86 2.93 -6.10 7.90
C MET A 86 3.11 -7.61 7.96
N LYS A 87 4.29 -8.12 7.56
CA LYS A 87 4.61 -9.54 7.62
C LYS A 87 4.65 -10.04 9.07
N ASP A 88 5.28 -9.28 9.95
CA ASP A 88 5.37 -9.63 11.36
C ASP A 88 3.98 -9.61 12.03
N LEU A 89 3.11 -8.67 11.64
CA LEU A 89 1.71 -8.56 12.07
C LEU A 89 0.82 -9.73 11.62
N GLU A 90 1.14 -10.46 10.55
CA GLU A 90 0.28 -11.55 10.04
C GLU A 90 0.01 -12.62 11.11
N SER A 91 1.00 -12.89 11.97
CA SER A 91 0.95 -13.94 12.99
C SER A 91 0.46 -13.48 14.36
N ARG A 92 0.12 -12.18 14.51
CA ARG A 92 -0.21 -11.55 15.79
C ARG A 92 -1.71 -11.38 15.97
N GLY A 93 -2.20 -11.79 17.15
CA GLY A 93 -3.56 -11.52 17.60
C GLY A 93 -3.69 -10.09 18.17
N ALA A 94 -4.90 -9.55 18.22
CA ALA A 94 -5.14 -8.21 18.78
C ALA A 94 -4.80 -8.11 20.29
N ASP A 95 -4.72 -9.25 20.98
CA ASP A 95 -4.38 -9.42 22.39
C ASP A 95 -2.89 -9.63 22.66
N ASP A 96 -2.06 -9.72 21.61
CA ASP A 96 -0.60 -9.78 21.73
C ASP A 96 -0.05 -8.35 21.94
N ALA A 97 0.75 -8.13 22.98
CA ALA A 97 1.39 -6.83 23.21
C ALA A 97 2.29 -6.39 22.03
N GLU A 98 2.84 -7.37 21.30
CA GLU A 98 3.63 -7.11 20.10
C GLU A 98 2.78 -6.59 18.94
N PHE A 99 1.49 -6.94 18.88
CA PHE A 99 0.56 -6.36 17.90
C PHE A 99 0.47 -4.84 18.08
N ASP A 100 0.30 -4.36 19.32
CA ASP A 100 0.16 -2.93 19.60
C ASP A 100 1.43 -2.16 19.23
N ARG A 101 2.60 -2.75 19.49
CA ARG A 101 3.88 -2.17 19.08
C ARG A 101 3.99 -2.08 17.55
N LEU A 102 3.74 -3.17 16.85
CA LEU A 102 3.91 -3.26 15.40
C LEU A 102 2.87 -2.41 14.64
N ILE A 103 1.60 -2.39 15.09
CA ILE A 103 0.58 -1.58 14.43
C ILE A 103 0.84 -0.09 14.61
N GLY A 104 1.34 0.33 15.79
CA GLY A 104 1.77 1.71 16.02
C GLY A 104 2.95 2.11 15.14
N MET A 105 3.94 1.22 14.96
CA MET A 105 5.03 1.44 14.01
C MET A 105 4.51 1.57 12.58
N LEU A 106 3.68 0.63 12.11
CA LEU A 106 3.11 0.68 10.77
C LEU A 106 2.35 1.99 10.52
N MET A 107 1.53 2.43 11.47
CA MET A 107 0.81 3.71 11.36
C MET A 107 1.76 4.90 11.23
N SER A 108 2.87 4.92 11.98
CA SER A 108 3.86 6.00 11.89
C SER A 108 4.52 6.02 10.52
N GLU A 109 5.06 4.88 10.07
CA GLU A 109 5.74 4.75 8.78
C GLU A 109 4.82 5.15 7.61
N ILE A 110 3.58 4.66 7.61
CA ILE A 110 2.62 4.98 6.54
C ILE A 110 2.22 6.46 6.57
N ARG A 111 2.03 7.07 7.75
CA ARG A 111 1.70 8.51 7.84
C ARG A 111 2.86 9.39 7.38
N GLU A 112 4.10 8.99 7.64
CA GLU A 112 5.30 9.69 7.15
C GLU A 112 5.44 9.56 5.62
N HIS A 113 5.25 8.36 5.08
CA HIS A 113 5.21 8.09 3.65
C HIS A 113 4.14 8.94 2.93
N VAL A 114 2.89 8.90 3.41
CA VAL A 114 1.78 9.70 2.85
C VAL A 114 2.10 11.20 2.88
N ALA A 115 2.72 11.68 3.97
CA ALA A 115 3.09 13.10 4.09
C ALA A 115 4.18 13.52 3.08
N ASP A 116 5.17 12.67 2.81
CA ASP A 116 6.19 12.92 1.77
C ASP A 116 5.58 12.83 0.37
N GLU A 117 4.75 11.83 0.11
CA GLU A 117 4.13 11.68 -1.20
C GLU A 117 3.21 12.85 -1.55
N GLU A 118 2.24 13.17 -0.69
CA GLU A 118 1.27 14.24 -0.96
C GLU A 118 1.89 15.64 -0.85
N GLY A 119 2.89 15.81 0.02
CA GLY A 119 3.55 17.08 0.29
C GLY A 119 4.69 17.42 -0.67
N ASN A 120 5.31 16.42 -1.31
CA ASN A 120 6.54 16.59 -2.07
C ASN A 120 6.54 15.84 -3.41
N LEU A 121 6.27 14.53 -3.44
CA LEU A 121 6.34 13.73 -4.67
C LEU A 121 5.22 14.09 -5.67
N PHE A 122 3.95 14.03 -5.25
CA PHE A 122 2.79 14.30 -6.11
C PHE A 122 2.76 15.71 -6.68
N PRO A 123 3.06 16.79 -5.93
CA PRO A 123 3.16 18.14 -6.50
C PRO A 123 4.18 18.21 -7.64
N ARG A 124 5.37 17.64 -7.46
CA ARG A 124 6.43 17.62 -8.48
C ARG A 124 6.04 16.80 -9.70
N LEU A 125 5.42 15.65 -9.49
CA LEU A 125 4.92 14.82 -10.58
C LEU A 125 3.84 15.55 -11.37
N ARG A 126 2.91 16.24 -10.70
CA ARG A 126 1.86 17.05 -11.34
C ARG A 126 2.44 18.17 -12.20
N GLU A 127 3.52 18.80 -11.76
CA GLU A 127 4.19 19.86 -12.52
C GLU A 127 4.97 19.34 -13.73
N ALA A 128 5.61 18.17 -13.59
CA ALA A 128 6.53 17.66 -14.59
C ALA A 128 5.89 16.70 -15.61
N CYS A 129 4.79 16.03 -15.26
CA CYS A 129 4.15 15.03 -16.10
C CYS A 129 2.91 15.60 -16.82
N PRO A 130 2.73 15.37 -18.14
CA PRO A 130 1.55 15.82 -18.86
C PRO A 130 0.25 15.25 -18.27
N ALA A 131 -0.81 16.05 -18.19
CA ALA A 131 -2.11 15.64 -17.61
C ALA A 131 -2.63 14.31 -18.19
N ARG A 132 -2.57 14.12 -19.51
CA ARG A 132 -2.98 12.86 -20.16
C ARG A 132 -2.21 11.64 -19.66
N ALA A 133 -0.92 11.81 -19.34
CA ALA A 133 -0.09 10.72 -18.85
C ALA A 133 -0.44 10.38 -17.39
N LEU A 134 -0.80 11.38 -16.57
CA LEU A 134 -1.34 11.17 -15.23
C LEU A 134 -2.67 10.40 -15.27
N ASP A 135 -3.55 10.70 -16.23
CA ASP A 135 -4.80 9.98 -16.43
C ASP A 135 -4.55 8.51 -16.81
N GLU A 136 -3.67 8.27 -17.79
CA GLU A 136 -3.28 6.91 -18.20
C GLU A 136 -2.60 6.12 -17.08
N LEU A 137 -1.80 6.78 -16.24
CA LEU A 137 -1.21 6.16 -15.04
C LEU A 137 -2.30 5.76 -14.04
N GLY A 138 -3.33 6.59 -13.86
CA GLY A 138 -4.47 6.26 -13.00
C GLY A 138 -5.18 4.98 -13.44
N ASP A 139 -5.38 4.79 -14.75
CA ASP A 139 -5.95 3.55 -15.28
C ASP A 139 -5.06 2.32 -15.04
N LYS A 140 -3.74 2.47 -15.22
CA LYS A 140 -2.77 1.40 -14.98
C LYS A 140 -2.73 0.99 -13.50
N VAL A 141 -2.67 1.96 -12.58
CA VAL A 141 -2.70 1.75 -11.13
C VAL A 141 -3.98 1.03 -10.72
N ARG A 142 -5.15 1.51 -11.16
CA ARG A 142 -6.43 0.84 -10.91
C ARG A 142 -6.45 -0.60 -11.40
N GLN A 143 -5.88 -0.87 -12.57
CA GLN A 143 -5.85 -2.22 -13.11
C GLN A 143 -4.89 -3.13 -12.33
N ALA A 144 -3.74 -2.62 -11.90
CA ALA A 144 -2.77 -3.34 -11.08
C ALA A 144 -3.38 -3.80 -9.75
N LYS A 145 -4.06 -2.88 -9.04
CA LYS A 145 -4.73 -3.13 -7.75
C LYS A 145 -5.73 -4.29 -7.80
N LYS A 146 -6.43 -4.48 -8.92
CA LYS A 146 -7.41 -5.56 -9.08
C LYS A 146 -6.78 -6.95 -9.00
N THR A 147 -5.55 -7.10 -9.46
CA THR A 147 -4.84 -8.38 -9.54
C THR A 147 -3.71 -8.51 -8.51
N ALA A 148 -3.37 -7.42 -7.82
CA ALA A 148 -2.33 -7.40 -6.80
C ALA A 148 -2.59 -8.43 -5.67
N PRO A 149 -1.52 -8.93 -5.02
CA PRO A 149 -1.60 -9.71 -3.79
C PRO A 149 -2.44 -9.05 -2.69
N THR A 150 -2.76 -9.82 -1.65
CA THR A 150 -3.47 -9.32 -0.44
C THR A 150 -2.70 -9.60 0.84
N ARG A 151 -1.45 -10.06 0.69
CA ARG A 151 -0.52 -10.40 1.77
C ARG A 151 0.87 -9.84 1.47
N PRO A 152 1.67 -9.55 2.52
CA PRO A 152 3.05 -9.16 2.38
C PRO A 152 3.93 -10.33 1.89
N HIS A 153 4.75 -10.03 0.89
CA HIS A 153 5.75 -10.87 0.26
C HIS A 153 7.12 -10.17 0.26
N PRO A 154 7.75 -9.85 1.42
CA PRO A 154 9.01 -9.08 1.50
C PRO A 154 10.25 -9.78 0.90
N SER A 155 10.10 -11.04 0.48
CA SER A 155 11.15 -11.77 -0.26
C SER A 155 10.95 -11.71 -1.78
N ALA A 156 9.92 -11.00 -2.22
CA ALA A 156 9.68 -10.76 -3.62
C ALA A 156 10.63 -9.70 -4.18
N PRO A 157 10.76 -9.60 -5.50
CA PRO A 157 11.48 -8.50 -6.14
C PRO A 157 10.59 -7.27 -6.22
N ASP A 158 11.04 -6.14 -5.68
CA ASP A 158 10.24 -4.90 -5.58
C ASP A 158 10.54 -3.91 -6.74
N LYS A 159 11.48 -4.27 -7.62
CA LYS A 159 11.92 -3.42 -8.75
C LYS A 159 11.44 -3.95 -10.12
N PRO A 160 10.99 -3.08 -11.03
CA PRO A 160 10.68 -3.45 -12.41
C PRO A 160 11.92 -3.94 -13.19
N PRO A 161 11.77 -4.89 -14.15
CA PRO A 161 10.54 -5.58 -14.55
C PRO A 161 10.19 -6.78 -13.66
N MET A 162 11.01 -7.09 -12.65
CA MET A 162 10.89 -8.31 -11.86
C MET A 162 9.68 -8.26 -10.90
N ASN A 163 9.29 -7.07 -10.42
CA ASN A 163 8.05 -6.88 -9.66
C ASN A 163 6.77 -7.12 -10.51
N LYS A 164 6.84 -6.90 -11.82
CA LYS A 164 5.76 -7.29 -12.77
C LYS A 164 5.71 -8.80 -13.00
N LEU A 165 6.74 -9.53 -12.58
CA LEU A 165 6.83 -10.98 -12.61
C LEU A 165 6.32 -11.63 -11.31
N LEU A 166 5.97 -10.85 -10.27
CA LEU A 166 5.25 -11.38 -9.12
C LEU A 166 3.98 -12.07 -9.62
N ALA A 167 3.97 -13.37 -9.39
CA ALA A 167 3.46 -14.35 -10.33
C ALA A 167 2.00 -14.12 -10.73
N PRO A 168 1.61 -14.37 -11.99
CA PRO A 168 0.22 -14.66 -12.32
C PRO A 168 -0.24 -15.83 -11.43
N GLY A 169 -0.91 -15.52 -10.32
CA GLY A 169 -1.28 -16.52 -9.32
C GLY A 169 -1.18 -16.08 -7.85
N ALA A 170 -0.19 -15.28 -7.45
CA ALA A 170 0.01 -14.96 -6.01
C ALA A 170 -1.23 -14.28 -5.41
N GLY A 171 -1.76 -13.26 -6.09
CA GLY A 171 -3.01 -12.63 -5.67
C GLY A 171 -4.24 -13.55 -5.73
N MET A 172 -4.26 -14.57 -6.59
CA MET A 172 -5.35 -15.56 -6.59
C MET A 172 -5.24 -16.51 -5.39
N VAL A 173 -4.03 -16.94 -5.05
CA VAL A 173 -3.75 -17.79 -3.88
C VAL A 173 -4.07 -17.06 -2.59
N ASP A 174 -3.65 -15.80 -2.45
CA ASP A 174 -3.92 -15.02 -1.25
C ASP A 174 -5.42 -14.80 -1.06
N ARG A 175 -6.15 -14.44 -2.12
CA ARG A 175 -7.62 -14.28 -2.07
C ARG A 175 -8.33 -15.58 -1.70
N ALA A 176 -7.88 -16.74 -2.20
CA ALA A 176 -8.43 -18.03 -1.80
C ALA A 176 -8.18 -18.32 -0.32
N ARG A 177 -6.98 -18.02 0.18
CA ARG A 177 -6.62 -18.16 1.60
C ARG A 177 -7.43 -17.21 2.50
N ASP A 178 -7.65 -15.98 2.07
CA ASP A 178 -8.45 -14.99 2.80
C ASP A 178 -9.93 -15.42 2.85
N ALA A 179 -10.47 -15.97 1.76
CA ALA A 179 -11.81 -16.53 1.75
C ALA A 179 -11.99 -17.72 2.71
N LEU A 180 -10.98 -18.60 2.81
CA LEU A 180 -11.00 -19.75 3.73
C LEU A 180 -10.85 -19.35 5.20
N SER A 181 -10.03 -18.31 5.48
CA SER A 181 -9.76 -17.85 6.84
C SER A 181 -10.74 -16.79 7.36
N GLY A 182 -11.56 -16.19 6.48
CA GLY A 182 -12.42 -15.06 6.83
C GLY A 182 -11.66 -13.74 7.03
N ARG A 183 -10.36 -13.69 6.71
CA ARG A 183 -9.50 -12.51 6.92
C ARG A 183 -10.04 -11.29 6.16
N GLY A 184 -10.10 -10.15 6.85
CA GLY A 184 -10.49 -8.86 6.27
C GLY A 184 -11.98 -8.68 5.96
N ARG A 185 -12.85 -9.64 6.31
CA ARG A 185 -14.30 -9.52 6.14
C ARG A 185 -14.95 -9.10 7.47
N PRO A 186 -15.78 -8.04 7.49
CA PRO A 186 -16.70 -7.86 8.61
C PRO A 186 -17.69 -9.04 8.59
N GLY A 187 -17.83 -9.71 9.74
CA GLY A 187 -18.81 -10.78 9.94
C GLY A 187 -20.24 -10.27 9.98
#